data_AF-A0A378MDL8-F1
#
_entry.id   AF-A0A378MDL8-F1
#
_cell.length_a   1.000
_cell.length_b   1.000
_cell.length_c   1.000
_cell.angle_alpha   90.00
_cell.angle_beta   90.00
_cell.angle_gamma   90.00
#
_symmetry.space_group_name_H-M   'P 1'
#
loop_
_entity.id
_entity.type
_entity.pdbx_description
1 polymer ?
#
loop_
_entity_poly.entity_id
_entity_poly.type
_entity_poly.pdbx_seq_one_letter_code
_entity_poly.pdbx_strand_id
1 'polypeptide(L)'
;MAAEITTFVHSEEDLNQAIKISNALFSGDIASLTAEEIEQGFKDVPTIQATKEDAKLVDWLVESGIEPSKRQSREDISNGAIYLNGERCQDLEKVISSSDRIEDKYLIIRKGKKKYFLIQY
;
A
#
# COMPACT_ATOMS: atom_id res chain seq x y z
N MET A 1 18.54 -32.10 -12.31
CA MET A 1 19.08 -31.30 -11.18
C MET A 1 18.63 -29.87 -11.39
N ALA A 2 17.68 -29.43 -10.56
CA ALA A 2 17.30 -28.03 -10.39
C ALA A 2 17.00 -27.86 -8.90
N ALA A 3 17.84 -27.04 -8.24
CA ALA A 3 17.73 -26.41 -6.92
C ALA A 3 16.85 -27.11 -5.86
N GLU A 4 17.45 -27.74 -4.84
CA GLU A 4 17.68 -27.08 -3.53
C GLU A 4 16.36 -26.61 -2.92
N ILE A 5 15.65 -27.49 -2.20
CA ILE A 5 15.57 -27.44 -0.73
C ILE A 5 15.43 -26.00 -0.22
N THR A 6 14.27 -25.38 -0.46
CA THR A 6 13.81 -24.24 0.37
C THR A 6 13.04 -24.82 1.55
N THR A 7 13.83 -25.25 2.53
CA THR A 7 13.61 -24.99 3.96
C THR A 7 12.22 -25.35 4.53
N PHE A 8 12.15 -26.59 4.99
CA PHE A 8 11.20 -27.16 5.96
C PHE A 8 11.24 -26.48 7.36
N VAL A 9 11.60 -25.20 7.47
CA VAL A 9 11.89 -24.52 8.76
C VAL A 9 11.10 -23.20 8.95
N HIS A 10 10.15 -22.88 8.07
CA HIS A 10 9.36 -21.64 8.16
C HIS A 10 8.09 -21.73 9.02
N SER A 11 7.73 -22.91 9.54
CA SER A 11 6.34 -23.19 9.97
C SER A 11 5.79 -22.35 11.14
N GLU A 12 6.61 -21.68 11.95
CA GLU A 12 6.13 -20.76 13.00
C GLU A 12 6.34 -19.27 12.67
N GLU A 13 7.44 -18.91 12.00
CA GLU A 13 7.69 -17.52 11.58
C GLU A 13 6.81 -17.10 10.41
N ASP A 14 6.63 -17.94 9.38
CA ASP A 14 5.71 -17.65 8.27
C ASP A 14 4.26 -17.56 8.76
N LEU A 15 3.90 -18.38 9.75
CA LEU A 15 2.55 -18.40 10.29
C LEU A 15 2.30 -17.12 11.12
N ASN A 16 3.27 -16.68 11.92
CA ASN A 16 3.20 -15.40 12.62
C ASN A 16 3.24 -14.21 11.66
N GLN A 17 4.02 -14.26 10.57
CA GLN A 17 4.01 -13.26 9.51
C GLN A 17 2.65 -13.21 8.82
N ALA A 18 2.09 -14.34 8.39
CA ALA A 18 0.77 -14.41 7.79
C ALA A 18 -0.32 -13.85 8.74
N ILE A 19 -0.24 -14.16 10.03
CA ILE A 19 -1.17 -13.62 11.05
C ILE A 19 -0.97 -12.11 11.23
N LYS A 20 0.27 -11.61 11.28
CA LYS A 20 0.56 -10.17 11.37
C LYS A 20 0.09 -9.42 10.13
N ILE A 21 0.41 -9.92 8.95
CA ILE A 21 0.00 -9.40 7.65
C ILE A 21 -1.52 -9.33 7.59
N SER A 22 -2.20 -10.44 7.91
CA SER A 22 -3.66 -10.51 7.88
C SER A 22 -4.25 -9.55 8.91
N ASN A 23 -3.74 -9.52 10.13
CA ASN A 23 -4.16 -8.54 11.14
C ASN A 23 -3.95 -7.11 10.67
N ALA A 24 -2.79 -6.75 10.11
CA ALA A 24 -2.50 -5.41 9.60
C ALA A 24 -3.43 -5.02 8.43
N LEU A 25 -3.74 -5.97 7.54
CA LEU A 25 -4.76 -5.82 6.49
C LEU A 25 -6.14 -5.51 7.06
N PHE A 26 -6.51 -6.18 8.15
CA PHE A 26 -7.82 -6.05 8.80
C PHE A 26 -7.91 -4.86 9.77
N SER A 27 -6.83 -4.54 10.48
CA SER A 27 -6.75 -3.47 11.46
C SER A 27 -6.42 -2.12 10.82
N GLY A 28 -5.83 -2.13 9.62
CA GLY A 28 -5.33 -0.94 8.94
C GLY A 28 -3.95 -0.50 9.42
N ASP A 29 -3.25 -1.29 10.24
CA ASP A 29 -1.92 -0.97 10.75
C ASP A 29 -0.82 -1.47 9.79
N ILE A 30 -0.96 -1.09 8.52
CA ILE A 30 -0.13 -1.62 7.44
C ILE A 30 1.22 -0.91 7.38
N ALA A 31 1.33 0.27 7.99
CA ALA A 31 2.57 1.02 8.16
C ALA A 31 3.63 0.28 8.98
N SER A 32 3.21 -0.66 9.83
CA SER A 32 4.10 -1.44 10.70
C SER A 32 4.65 -2.71 10.02
N LEU A 33 4.21 -3.03 8.79
CA LEU A 33 4.69 -4.17 8.02
C LEU A 33 5.95 -3.83 7.21
N THR A 34 6.77 -4.83 6.96
CA THR A 34 7.90 -4.77 6.03
C THR A 34 7.45 -4.94 4.58
N ALA A 35 8.32 -4.53 3.65
CA ALA A 35 8.21 -4.71 2.21
C ALA A 35 7.90 -6.15 1.81
N GLU A 36 8.63 -7.12 2.37
CA GLU A 36 8.43 -8.54 2.09
C GLU A 36 7.07 -9.04 2.58
N GLU A 37 6.67 -8.61 3.79
CA GLU A 37 5.36 -8.93 4.37
C GLU A 37 4.20 -8.38 3.53
N ILE A 38 4.36 -7.16 3.02
CA ILE A 38 3.38 -6.53 2.13
C ILE A 38 3.31 -7.28 0.81
N GLU A 39 4.44 -7.59 0.19
CA GLU A 39 4.46 -8.32 -1.08
C GLU A 39 3.79 -9.70 -0.93
N GLN A 40 4.05 -10.42 0.15
CA GLN A 40 3.40 -11.71 0.41
C GLN A 40 1.91 -11.57 0.71
N GLY A 41 1.50 -10.57 1.50
CA GLY A 41 0.12 -10.34 1.92
C GLY A 41 -0.79 -9.72 0.89
N PHE A 42 -0.23 -8.90 0.00
CA PHE A 42 -0.93 -8.12 -1.00
C PHE A 42 -0.74 -8.69 -2.42
N LYS A 43 -0.26 -9.94 -2.56
CA LYS A 43 -0.16 -10.65 -3.85
C LYS A 43 -1.46 -10.66 -4.66
N ASP A 44 -2.61 -10.71 -3.98
CA ASP A 44 -3.95 -10.68 -4.61
C ASP A 44 -4.49 -9.26 -4.83
N VAL A 45 -3.80 -8.23 -4.36
CA VAL A 45 -4.20 -6.83 -4.51
C VAL A 45 -3.58 -6.23 -5.76
N PRO A 46 -4.34 -5.44 -6.55
CA PRO A 46 -3.78 -4.76 -7.71
C PRO A 46 -2.59 -3.88 -7.31
N THR A 47 -1.43 -4.25 -7.84
CA THR A 47 -0.17 -3.55 -7.64
C THR A 47 0.09 -2.62 -8.81
N ILE A 48 0.40 -1.37 -8.53
CA ILE A 48 0.68 -0.33 -9.51
C ILE A 48 2.14 0.09 -9.35
N GLN A 49 2.85 0.24 -10.47
CA GLN A 49 4.18 0.85 -10.48
C GLN A 49 4.03 2.37 -10.57
N ALA A 50 4.63 3.12 -9.65
CA ALA A 50 4.66 4.57 -9.66
C ALA A 50 6.10 5.08 -9.57
N THR A 51 6.38 6.26 -10.13
CA THR A 51 7.70 6.87 -10.00
C THR A 51 7.94 7.39 -8.58
N LYS A 52 9.19 7.35 -8.13
CA LYS A 52 9.64 7.90 -6.83
C LYS A 52 9.59 9.42 -6.71
N GLU A 53 8.81 10.08 -7.55
CA GLU A 53 8.72 11.53 -7.56
C GLU A 53 7.84 12.02 -6.40
N ASP A 54 8.28 13.09 -5.75
CA ASP A 54 7.47 13.81 -4.77
C ASP A 54 6.35 14.53 -5.50
N ALA A 55 5.18 13.90 -5.53
CA ALA A 55 3.99 14.42 -6.17
C ALA A 55 2.89 14.68 -5.15
N LYS A 56 2.03 15.65 -5.46
CA LYS A 56 0.80 15.85 -4.70
C LYS A 56 -0.04 14.59 -4.79
N LEU A 57 -0.63 14.17 -3.67
CA LEU A 57 -1.51 13.00 -3.59
C LEU A 57 -2.55 12.99 -4.71
N VAL A 58 -3.12 14.16 -5.02
CA VAL A 58 -4.10 14.36 -6.10
C VAL A 58 -3.56 13.96 -7.47
N ASP A 59 -2.38 14.46 -7.84
CA ASP A 59 -1.76 14.22 -9.14
C ASP A 59 -1.31 12.76 -9.23
N TRP A 60 -0.66 12.30 -8.17
CA TRP A 60 -0.16 10.95 -8.04
C TRP A 60 -1.28 9.89 -8.12
N LEU A 61 -2.47 10.14 -7.57
CA LEU A 61 -3.64 9.25 -7.68
C LEU A 61 -4.12 9.09 -9.14
N VAL A 62 -3.94 10.12 -9.96
CA VAL A 62 -4.29 10.08 -11.38
C VAL A 62 -3.20 9.40 -12.19
N GLU A 63 -1.93 9.69 -11.90
CA GLU A 63 -0.78 9.08 -12.57
C GLU A 63 -0.69 7.57 -12.29
N SER A 64 -1.00 7.15 -11.06
CA SER A 64 -1.14 5.74 -10.69
C SER A 64 -2.39 5.06 -11.28
N GLY A 65 -3.30 5.81 -11.93
CA GLY A 65 -4.53 5.26 -12.50
C GLY A 65 -5.57 4.80 -11.48
N ILE A 66 -5.40 5.16 -10.19
CA ILE A 66 -6.39 4.92 -9.14
C ILE A 66 -7.63 5.79 -9.38
N GLU A 67 -7.40 7.02 -9.83
CA GLU A 67 -8.45 8.00 -10.14
C GLU A 67 -8.47 8.36 -11.62
N PRO A 68 -9.67 8.55 -12.20
CA PRO A 68 -9.79 8.92 -13.61
C PRO A 68 -9.43 10.39 -13.89
N SER A 69 -9.41 11.26 -12.88
CA SER A 69 -9.16 12.70 -13.05
C SER A 69 -8.78 13.38 -11.74
N LYS A 70 -8.01 14.48 -11.84
CA LYS A 70 -7.60 15.32 -10.68
C LYS A 70 -8.81 15.83 -9.89
N ARG A 71 -9.92 16.12 -10.58
CA ARG A 71 -11.17 16.55 -9.93
C ARG A 71 -11.72 15.45 -9.02
N GLN A 72 -11.71 14.21 -9.50
CA GLN A 72 -12.21 13.04 -8.76
C GLN A 72 -11.32 12.73 -7.55
N SER A 73 -9.99 12.77 -7.72
CA SER A 73 -9.05 12.59 -6.61
C SER A 73 -9.30 13.60 -5.50
N ARG A 74 -9.51 14.88 -5.83
CA ARG A 74 -9.79 15.93 -4.84
C ARG A 74 -11.09 15.68 -4.10
N GLU A 75 -12.16 15.28 -4.80
CA GLU A 75 -13.42 14.92 -4.15
C GLU A 75 -13.24 13.73 -3.20
N ASP A 76 -12.58 12.66 -3.63
CA ASP A 76 -12.40 11.46 -2.80
C ASP A 76 -11.50 11.75 -1.58
N ILE A 77 -10.46 12.57 -1.72
CA ILE A 77 -9.64 13.04 -0.59
C ILE A 77 -10.48 13.91 0.36
N SER A 78 -11.20 14.91 -0.16
CA SER A 78 -12.00 15.81 0.68
C SER A 78 -13.12 15.08 1.42
N ASN A 79 -13.75 14.09 0.77
CA ASN A 79 -14.72 13.19 1.39
C ASN A 79 -14.06 12.23 2.40
N GLY A 80 -12.73 12.16 2.40
CA GLY A 80 -11.92 11.25 3.21
C GLY A 80 -12.20 9.79 2.88
N ALA A 81 -12.38 9.51 1.59
CA ALA A 81 -12.43 8.17 1.03
C ALA A 81 -11.03 7.61 0.76
N ILE A 82 -9.97 8.42 0.84
CA ILE A 82 -8.58 7.99 0.66
C ILE A 82 -7.93 7.73 2.02
N TYR A 83 -7.27 6.58 2.13
CA TYR A 83 -6.42 6.25 3.26
C TYR A 83 -5.01 5.91 2.75
N LEU A 84 -4.01 6.47 3.41
CA LEU A 84 -2.58 6.24 3.17
C LEU A 84 -2.04 5.37 4.30
N ASN A 85 -1.52 4.19 3.98
CA ASN A 85 -1.05 3.20 4.97
C ASN A 85 -2.06 2.94 6.10
N GLY A 86 -3.36 3.02 5.78
CA GLY A 86 -4.46 2.87 6.74
C GLY A 86 -4.87 4.14 7.48
N GLU A 87 -4.09 5.22 7.40
CA GLU A 87 -4.44 6.52 7.97
C GLU A 87 -5.31 7.32 6.99
N ARG A 88 -6.43 7.87 7.48
CA ARG A 88 -7.34 8.65 6.64
C ARG A 88 -6.68 9.98 6.25
N CYS A 89 -6.49 10.21 4.96
CA CYS A 89 -5.94 11.46 4.46
C CYS A 89 -7.04 12.31 3.82
N GLN A 90 -7.27 13.50 4.38
CA GLN A 90 -8.20 14.49 3.83
C GLN A 90 -7.50 15.73 3.29
N ASP A 91 -6.18 15.71 3.31
CA ASP A 91 -5.38 16.87 2.97
C ASP A 91 -5.06 16.87 1.46
N LEU A 92 -5.63 17.84 0.76
CA LEU A 92 -5.49 18.00 -0.69
C LEU A 92 -4.09 18.49 -1.08
N GLU A 93 -3.37 19.07 -0.14
CA GLU A 93 -2.00 19.55 -0.31
C GLU A 93 -0.98 18.54 0.21
N LYS A 94 -1.42 17.38 0.72
CA LYS A 94 -0.54 16.27 1.08
C LYS A 94 0.35 15.90 -0.11
N VAL A 95 1.65 15.93 0.13
CA VAL A 95 2.67 15.42 -0.77
C VAL A 95 3.04 14.03 -0.26
N ILE A 96 3.09 13.06 -1.17
CA ILE A 96 3.63 11.73 -0.86
C ILE A 96 5.14 11.88 -0.75
N SER A 97 5.65 11.71 0.47
CA SER A 97 7.08 11.77 0.75
C SER A 97 7.62 10.39 1.10
N SER A 98 8.93 10.20 1.07
CA SER A 98 9.60 8.96 1.54
C SER A 98 9.19 8.54 2.94
N SER A 99 8.83 9.48 3.82
CA SER A 99 8.36 9.21 5.18
C SER A 99 7.00 8.49 5.22
N ASP A 100 6.18 8.66 4.18
CA ASP A 100 4.91 7.95 4.02
C ASP A 100 5.11 6.62 3.28
N ARG A 101 6.31 6.34 2.74
CA ARG A 101 6.61 5.10 2.03
C ARG A 101 7.14 4.06 3.00
N ILE A 102 6.55 2.87 2.96
CA ILE A 102 7.02 1.71 3.71
C ILE A 102 8.32 1.24 3.07
N GLU A 103 9.40 1.33 3.84
CA GLU A 103 10.79 1.05 3.41
C GLU A 103 11.22 1.81 2.14
N ASP A 104 10.66 2.99 1.88
CA ASP A 104 10.88 3.77 0.63
C ASP A 104 10.60 2.97 -0.67
N LYS A 105 9.84 1.88 -0.58
CA LYS A 105 9.59 0.97 -1.70
C LYS A 105 8.11 0.76 -1.95
N TYR A 106 7.29 0.79 -0.91
CA TYR A 106 5.87 0.48 -1.01
C TYR A 106 4.99 1.59 -0.41
N LEU A 107 3.82 1.79 -1.00
CA LEU A 107 2.77 2.63 -0.43
C LEU A 107 1.44 1.93 -0.60
N ILE A 108 0.62 1.95 0.44
CA ILE A 108 -0.71 1.33 0.39
C ILE A 108 -1.77 2.41 0.39
N ILE A 109 -2.60 2.39 -0.64
CA ILE A 109 -3.76 3.26 -0.76
C ILE A 109 -5.01 2.42 -0.55
N ARG A 110 -5.86 2.84 0.39
CA ARG A 110 -7.23 2.33 0.45
C ARG A 110 -8.18 3.40 -0.09
N LYS A 111 -8.97 3.01 -1.07
CA LYS A 111 -10.09 3.79 -1.58
C LYS A 111 -11.42 3.23 -1.04
N GLY A 112 -12.10 4.04 -0.24
CA GLY A 112 -13.39 3.70 0.38
C GLY A 112 -13.26 2.56 1.39
N LYS A 113 -14.27 1.67 1.42
CA LYS A 113 -14.37 0.58 2.41
C LYS A 113 -13.67 -0.73 2.03
N LYS A 114 -13.37 -0.99 0.76
CA LYS A 114 -12.92 -2.32 0.30
C LYS A 114 -11.86 -2.33 -0.80
N LYS A 115 -11.54 -1.21 -1.44
CA LYS A 115 -10.53 -1.19 -2.52
C LYS A 115 -9.18 -0.86 -1.93
N TYR A 116 -8.26 -1.80 -2.02
CA TYR A 116 -6.86 -1.61 -1.70
C TYR A 116 -6.08 -1.55 -3.01
N PHE A 117 -5.07 -0.69 -3.04
CA PHE A 117 -4.12 -0.57 -4.12
C PHE A 117 -2.73 -0.60 -3.49
N LEU A 118 -1.93 -1.56 -3.94
CA LEU A 118 -0.52 -1.61 -3.58
C LEU A 118 0.25 -0.79 -4.60
N ILE A 119 1.17 0.02 -4.12
CA ILE A 119 2.07 0.76 -5.00
C ILE A 119 3.47 0.34 -4.70
N GLN A 120 4.18 0.02 -5.77
CA GLN A 120 5.61 -0.22 -5.76
C GLN A 120 6.30 0.91 -6.52
N TYR A 121 7.42 1.35 -5.97
CA TYR A 121 8.28 2.39 -6.51
C TYR A 121 9.53 1.86 -7.18
#